data_AF-A0A453PW65-F1
#
_entry.id   AF-A0A453PW65-F1
#
_cell.length_a   1.000
_cell.length_b   1.000
_cell.length_c   1.000
_cell.angle_alpha   90.00
_cell.angle_beta   90.00
_cell.angle_gamma   90.00
#
_symmetry.space_group_name_H-M   'P 1'
#
loop_
_entity.id
_entity.type
_entity.pdbx_description
1 polymer ?
#
loop_
_entity_poly.entity_id
_entity_poly.type
_entity_poly.pdbx_seq_one_letter_code
_entity_poly.pdbx_strand_id
1 'polypeptide(L)'
;NLPEGCDLAWTMFIIEAAPSLKELCITVWDHWCIMMTNKEFRKKYGYCEKADVKWKLYAPDFKHKTLAKLTIYGFQPNDNFKRYIRCVVEHAVNITEISLYDRKLCGRCGDKVYQSRYPRTAEERKRTAEGLGLASPAVIHFRS
;
A
#
# COMPACT_ATOMS: atom_id res chain seq x y z
N ASN A 1 6.71 -7.29 2.00
CA ASN A 1 5.38 -7.89 2.21
C ASN A 1 4.82 -7.39 3.52
N LEU A 2 3.63 -6.81 3.48
CA LEU A 2 2.92 -6.25 4.61
C LEU A 2 1.67 -7.09 4.87
N PRO A 3 1.34 -7.38 6.14
CA PRO A 3 0.11 -8.07 6.46
C PRO A 3 -1.13 -7.19 6.18
N GLU A 4 -2.27 -7.81 5.87
CA GLU A 4 -3.50 -7.11 5.56
C GLU A 4 -4.08 -6.41 6.81
N GLY A 5 -4.55 -5.18 6.60
CA GLY A 5 -5.13 -4.36 7.66
C GLY A 5 -4.11 -3.78 8.65
N CYS A 6 -2.80 -3.85 8.37
CA CYS A 6 -1.84 -2.95 8.99
C CYS A 6 -1.89 -1.56 8.33
N ASP A 7 -1.68 -0.51 9.12
CA ASP A 7 -1.52 0.86 8.59
C ASP A 7 -0.31 0.90 7.65
N LEU A 8 -0.47 1.44 6.45
CA LEU A 8 0.63 1.56 5.49
C LEU A 8 1.51 2.77 5.78
N ALA A 9 1.05 3.69 6.64
CA ALA A 9 1.73 4.94 6.96
C ALA A 9 3.16 4.73 7.48
N TRP A 10 3.46 3.62 8.16
CA TRP A 10 4.82 3.35 8.62
C TRP A 10 5.85 3.28 7.48
N THR A 11 5.44 2.94 6.25
CA THR A 11 6.39 2.91 5.12
C THR A 11 6.90 4.30 4.74
N MET A 12 6.28 5.38 5.23
CA MET A 12 6.80 6.74 5.12
C MET A 12 8.16 6.90 5.80
N PHE A 13 8.46 6.16 6.87
CA PHE A 13 9.80 6.13 7.48
C PHE A 13 10.88 5.68 6.49
N ILE A 14 10.56 4.74 5.60
CA ILE A 14 11.49 4.27 4.56
C ILE A 14 11.72 5.39 3.55
N ILE A 15 10.64 6.08 3.13
CA ILE A 15 10.73 7.20 2.19
C ILE A 15 11.58 8.33 2.79
N GLU A 16 11.38 8.67 4.06
CA GLU A 16 12.18 9.69 4.78
C GLU A 16 13.66 9.32 4.86
N ALA A 17 13.97 8.06 5.17
CA ALA A 17 15.34 7.60 5.35
C ALA A 17 16.10 7.34 4.03
N ALA A 18 15.41 7.32 2.88
CA ALA A 18 15.98 6.91 1.60
C ALA A 18 15.83 7.99 0.51
N PRO A 19 16.56 9.13 0.60
CA PRO A 19 16.37 10.29 -0.29
C PRO A 19 16.64 10.01 -1.78
N SER A 20 17.37 8.94 -2.11
CA SER A 20 17.67 8.52 -3.48
C SER A 20 16.68 7.50 -4.05
N LEU A 21 15.65 7.12 -3.29
CA LEU A 21 14.67 6.12 -3.70
C LEU A 21 13.85 6.63 -4.90
N LYS A 22 13.94 5.94 -6.04
CA LYS A 22 13.20 6.31 -7.26
C LYS A 22 11.84 5.64 -7.36
N GLU A 23 11.75 4.41 -6.87
CA GLU A 23 10.55 3.59 -6.96
C GLU A 23 10.31 2.87 -5.63
N LEU A 24 9.10 2.95 -5.12
CA LEU A 24 8.65 2.18 -3.97
C LEU A 24 7.65 1.13 -4.41
N CYS A 25 7.93 -0.12 -4.09
CA CYS A 25 7.03 -1.24 -4.33
C CYS A 25 6.62 -1.87 -3.00
N ILE A 26 5.32 -1.88 -2.72
CA ILE A 26 4.75 -2.54 -1.56
C ILE A 26 3.80 -3.66 -2.00
N THR A 27 3.84 -4.75 -1.26
CA THR A 27 2.92 -5.88 -1.43
C THR A 27 2.19 -6.07 -0.12
N VAL A 28 0.89 -5.80 -0.11
CA VAL A 28 0.00 -5.97 1.05
C VAL A 28 -0.76 -7.26 0.83
N TRP A 29 -0.34 -8.32 1.52
CA TRP A 29 -0.95 -9.63 1.32
C TRP A 29 -0.73 -10.54 2.52
N ASP A 30 -1.85 -10.91 3.14
CA ASP A 30 -1.94 -11.95 4.16
C ASP A 30 -2.16 -13.28 3.45
N HIS A 31 -1.07 -13.82 2.93
CA HIS A 31 -1.15 -15.10 2.27
C HIS A 31 -1.36 -16.20 3.32
N TRP A 32 -2.56 -16.82 3.35
CA TRP A 32 -2.91 -17.86 4.32
C TRP A 32 -1.87 -18.98 4.40
N CYS A 33 -1.31 -19.42 3.26
CA CYS A 33 -0.33 -20.50 3.25
C CYS A 33 1.11 -20.05 3.69
N ILE A 34 1.34 -18.76 3.96
CA ILE A 34 2.60 -18.22 4.54
C ILE A 34 2.35 -17.67 5.95
N MET A 35 1.13 -17.24 6.28
CA MET A 35 0.80 -16.72 7.59
C MET A 35 0.84 -17.82 8.65
N MET A 36 1.68 -17.59 9.66
CA MET A 36 1.67 -18.37 10.87
C MET A 36 0.39 -18.07 11.65
N THR A 37 -0.60 -18.97 11.61
CA THR A 37 -1.92 -18.76 12.25
C THR A 37 -1.89 -19.04 13.75
N ASN A 38 -0.94 -19.86 14.21
CA ASN A 38 -0.79 -20.19 15.62
C ASN A 38 -0.29 -18.97 16.42
N LYS A 39 -1.11 -18.53 17.38
CA LYS A 39 -0.85 -17.35 18.23
C LYS A 39 0.45 -17.43 19.03
N GLU A 40 0.79 -18.61 19.56
CA GLU A 40 2.00 -18.80 20.37
C GLU A 40 3.26 -18.65 19.53
N PHE A 41 3.28 -19.25 18.33
CA PHE A 41 4.40 -19.06 17.41
C PHE A 41 4.47 -17.63 16.89
N ARG A 42 3.34 -16.97 16.62
CA ARG A 42 3.33 -15.55 16.27
C ARG A 42 3.99 -14.69 17.34
N LYS A 43 3.61 -14.88 18.60
CA LYS A 43 4.20 -14.18 19.75
C LYS A 43 5.69 -14.51 19.90
N LYS A 44 6.07 -15.78 19.77
CA LYS A 44 7.46 -16.25 19.87
C LYS A 44 8.39 -15.62 18.83
N TYR A 45 7.92 -15.47 17.59
CA TYR A 45 8.70 -14.90 16.50
C TYR A 45 8.50 -13.38 16.32
N GLY A 46 7.85 -12.71 17.27
CA GLY A 46 7.66 -11.25 17.23
C GLY A 46 6.70 -10.77 16.14
N TYR A 47 5.83 -11.64 15.61
CA TYR A 47 4.73 -11.22 14.76
C TYR A 47 3.67 -10.54 15.63
N CYS A 48 3.82 -9.23 15.81
CA CYS A 48 2.92 -8.43 16.64
C CYS A 48 1.46 -8.49 16.15
N GLU A 49 0.53 -8.50 17.11
CA GLU A 49 -0.84 -8.06 16.85
C GLU A 49 -0.78 -6.62 16.32
N LYS A 50 -1.65 -6.28 15.37
CA LYS A 50 -1.66 -5.02 14.60
C LYS A 50 -1.36 -3.82 15.50
N ALA A 51 -0.11 -3.38 15.53
CA ALA A 51 0.25 -2.16 16.22
C ALA A 51 -0.01 -1.00 15.26
N ASP A 52 -0.82 -0.04 15.69
CA ASP A 52 -1.02 1.22 14.97
C ASP A 52 0.26 2.04 15.06
N VAL A 53 1.20 1.76 14.14
CA VAL A 53 2.38 2.60 13.94
C VAL A 53 1.92 3.83 13.16
N LYS A 54 1.43 4.82 13.90
CA LYS A 54 1.07 6.12 13.36
C LYS A 54 2.36 6.82 12.95
N TRP A 55 2.57 6.97 11.64
CA TRP A 55 3.60 7.87 11.16
C TRP A 55 3.20 9.30 11.53
N LYS A 56 4.17 10.04 12.07
CA LYS A 56 4.05 11.46 12.42
C LYS A 56 5.21 12.15 11.72
N LEU A 57 4.95 13.26 11.03
CA LEU A 57 6.02 14.07 10.44
C LEU A 57 7.01 14.46 11.54
N TYR A 58 8.28 14.13 11.35
CA TYR A 58 9.37 14.64 12.17
C TYR A 58 9.82 16.02 11.69
N ALA A 59 9.64 16.32 10.40
CA ALA A 59 9.94 17.60 9.78
C ALA A 59 8.71 18.07 8.97
N PRO A 60 8.04 19.18 9.36
CA PRO A 60 6.83 19.68 8.69
C PRO A 60 6.99 19.94 7.19
N ASP A 61 8.22 20.26 6.76
CA ASP A 61 8.55 20.60 5.37
C ASP A 61 9.18 19.42 4.59
N PHE A 62 9.03 18.18 5.08
CA PHE A 62 9.61 17.02 4.41
C PHE A 62 9.10 16.88 2.98
N LYS A 63 10.03 16.86 2.02
CA LYS A 63 9.75 16.66 0.60
C LYS A 63 10.72 15.67 0.01
N HIS A 64 10.19 14.55 -0.47
CA HIS A 64 10.95 13.54 -1.17
C HIS A 64 11.05 13.87 -2.66
N LYS A 65 12.24 14.24 -3.12
CA LYS A 65 12.47 14.79 -4.47
C LYS A 65 12.79 13.74 -5.53
N THR A 66 13.01 12.48 -5.17
CA THR A 66 13.51 11.46 -6.12
C THR A 66 12.47 10.39 -6.47
N LEU A 67 11.47 10.20 -5.61
CA LEU A 67 10.47 9.15 -5.76
C LEU A 67 9.52 9.52 -6.88
N ALA A 68 9.57 8.76 -7.97
CA ALA A 68 8.78 8.96 -9.17
C ALA A 68 7.63 7.96 -9.29
N LYS A 69 7.78 6.76 -8.70
CA LYS A 69 6.83 5.66 -8.87
C LYS A 69 6.45 5.00 -7.56
N LEU A 70 5.14 4.83 -7.35
CA LEU A 70 4.57 4.00 -6.29
C LEU A 70 3.87 2.79 -6.92
N THR A 71 4.22 1.58 -6.47
CA THR A 71 3.55 0.34 -6.87
C THR A 71 2.96 -0.35 -5.65
N ILE A 72 1.68 -0.72 -5.71
CA ILE A 72 0.97 -1.41 -4.64
C ILE A 72 0.35 -2.70 -5.18
N TYR A 73 0.79 -3.83 -4.66
CA TYR A 73 0.11 -5.12 -4.86
C TYR A 73 -0.84 -5.41 -3.70
N GLY A 74 -2.00 -5.99 -4.04
CA GLY A 74 -3.08 -6.22 -3.07
C GLY A 74 -3.88 -4.97 -2.72
N PHE A 75 -3.92 -4.00 -3.62
CA PHE A 75 -4.69 -2.77 -3.43
C PHE A 75 -6.17 -3.07 -3.18
N GLN A 76 -6.76 -2.37 -2.20
CA GLN A 76 -8.20 -2.35 -1.97
C GLN A 76 -8.66 -0.89 -1.84
N PRO A 77 -9.82 -0.50 -2.38
CA PRO A 77 -10.29 0.88 -2.38
C PRO A 77 -10.87 1.31 -1.01
N ASN A 78 -10.16 1.02 0.08
CA ASN A 78 -10.50 1.40 1.45
C ASN A 78 -9.70 2.63 1.92
N ASP A 79 -10.07 3.18 3.07
CA ASP A 79 -9.49 4.43 3.58
C ASP A 79 -8.00 4.32 3.92
N ASN A 80 -7.52 3.13 4.34
CA ASN A 80 -6.11 2.93 4.65
C ASN A 80 -5.23 3.15 3.41
N PHE A 81 -5.55 2.49 2.29
CA PHE A 81 -4.83 2.68 1.03
C PHE A 81 -4.98 4.10 0.51
N LYS A 82 -6.20 4.67 0.53
CA LYS A 82 -6.45 6.02 0.02
C LYS A 82 -5.66 7.08 0.80
N ARG A 83 -5.70 7.02 2.13
CA ARG A 83 -4.96 7.93 3.01
C ARG A 83 -3.46 7.80 2.79
N TYR A 84 -2.96 6.57 2.67
CA TYR A 84 -1.55 6.32 2.39
C TYR A 84 -1.10 6.90 1.04
N ILE A 85 -1.82 6.62 -0.05
CA ILE A 85 -1.49 7.13 -1.38
C ILE A 85 -1.49 8.67 -1.37
N ARG A 86 -2.50 9.30 -0.77
CA ARG A 86 -2.55 10.77 -0.60
C ARG A 86 -1.32 11.28 0.14
N CYS A 87 -0.96 10.65 1.24
CA CYS A 87 0.21 11.02 2.05
C CYS A 87 1.51 10.91 1.24
N VAL A 88 1.72 9.81 0.50
CA VAL A 88 2.90 9.67 -0.37
C VAL A 88 2.92 10.77 -1.43
N VAL A 89 1.79 11.04 -2.08
CA VAL A 89 1.70 12.04 -3.16
C VAL A 89 1.93 13.46 -2.65
N GLU A 90 1.50 13.76 -1.44
CA GLU A 90 1.72 15.06 -0.78
C GLU A 90 3.20 15.32 -0.50
N HIS A 91 3.96 14.28 -0.11
CA HIS A 91 5.35 14.43 0.30
C HIS A 91 6.36 14.11 -0.81
N ALA A 92 5.99 13.25 -1.77
CA ALA A 92 6.81 12.91 -2.93
C ALA A 92 6.49 13.82 -4.11
N VAL A 93 7.13 15.00 -4.13
CA VAL A 93 6.81 16.08 -5.09
C VAL A 93 7.01 15.71 -6.57
N ASN A 94 7.84 14.70 -6.85
CA ASN A 94 8.15 14.24 -8.21
C ASN A 94 7.46 12.93 -8.58
N ILE A 95 6.46 12.51 -7.82
CA ILE A 95 5.69 11.30 -8.16
C ILE A 95 4.90 11.54 -9.45
N THR A 96 5.07 10.64 -10.41
CA THR A 96 4.41 10.71 -11.73
C THR A 96 3.56 9.50 -12.01
N GLU A 97 3.84 8.35 -11.38
CA GLU A 97 3.15 7.09 -11.64
C GLU A 97 2.71 6.40 -10.34
N ILE A 98 1.44 6.01 -10.29
CA ILE A 98 0.88 5.15 -9.24
C ILE A 98 0.31 3.90 -9.91
N SER A 99 0.94 2.75 -9.71
CA SER A 99 0.49 1.46 -10.23
C SER A 99 -0.17 0.63 -9.13
N LEU A 100 -1.48 0.38 -9.27
CA LEU A 100 -2.30 -0.37 -8.33
C LEU A 100 -2.63 -1.73 -8.93
N TYR A 101 -2.20 -2.80 -8.29
CA TYR A 101 -2.46 -4.18 -8.69
C TYR A 101 -3.43 -4.84 -7.71
N ASP A 102 -4.24 -5.75 -8.25
CA ASP A 102 -4.97 -6.70 -7.41
C ASP A 102 -3.98 -7.60 -6.65
N ARG A 103 -4.51 -8.46 -5.79
CA ARG A 103 -3.75 -9.47 -5.09
C ARG A 103 -3.23 -10.49 -6.08
N LYS A 104 -2.01 -10.96 -5.87
CA LYS A 104 -1.52 -12.14 -6.60
C LYS A 104 -2.30 -13.37 -6.11
N LEU A 105 -2.79 -14.19 -7.03
CA LEU A 105 -3.40 -15.47 -6.67
C LEU A 105 -2.33 -16.45 -6.22
N CYS A 106 -2.65 -17.27 -5.22
CA CYS A 106 -1.80 -18.40 -4.84
C CYS A 106 -2.33 -19.69 -5.44
N GLY A 107 -1.52 -20.34 -6.27
CA GLY A 107 -1.84 -21.65 -6.84
C GLY A 107 -2.02 -22.77 -5.81
N ARG A 108 -1.58 -22.59 -4.56
CA ARG A 108 -1.73 -23.59 -3.47
C ARG A 108 -2.97 -23.39 -2.59
N CYS A 109 -3.45 -22.15 -2.44
CA CYS A 109 -4.54 -21.87 -1.49
C CYS A 109 -5.94 -21.99 -2.13
N GLY A 110 -6.03 -22.21 -3.45
CA GLY A 110 -7.29 -22.26 -4.20
C GLY A 110 -8.07 -20.93 -4.17
N ASP A 111 -9.19 -20.85 -4.88
CA ASP A 111 -10.06 -19.65 -4.89
C ASP A 111 -10.83 -19.43 -3.58
N LYS A 112 -10.60 -20.27 -2.58
CA LYS A 112 -11.35 -20.25 -1.33
C LYS A 112 -10.80 -19.12 -0.44
N VAL A 113 -11.63 -18.09 -0.30
CA VAL A 113 -11.75 -17.18 0.87
C VAL A 113 -10.99 -15.85 0.81
N TYR A 114 -11.00 -15.14 -0.33
CA TYR A 114 -11.01 -13.67 -0.22
C TYR A 114 -11.64 -12.97 -1.44
N GLN A 115 -12.77 -12.30 -1.22
CA GLN A 115 -13.38 -11.45 -2.24
C GLN A 115 -12.59 -10.15 -2.38
N SER A 116 -11.78 -10.04 -3.43
CA SER A 116 -11.12 -8.79 -3.75
C SER A 116 -12.14 -7.70 -4.10
N ARG A 117 -12.04 -6.55 -3.43
CA ARG A 117 -12.76 -5.32 -3.77
C ARG A 117 -11.97 -4.48 -4.78
N TYR A 118 -10.95 -5.07 -5.42
CA TYR A 118 -10.17 -4.38 -6.43
C TYR A 118 -11.08 -3.95 -7.61
N PRO A 119 -11.01 -2.69 -8.07
CA PRO A 119 -11.81 -2.19 -9.18
C PRO A 119 -11.58 -2.95 -10.49
N ARG A 120 -12.62 -3.63 -11.01
CA ARG A 120 -12.52 -4.46 -12.22
C ARG A 120 -13.03 -3.73 -13.47
N THR A 121 -14.06 -2.91 -13.32
CA THR A 121 -14.67 -2.15 -14.41
C THR A 121 -14.05 -0.75 -14.57
N ALA A 122 -14.22 -0.14 -15.73
CA ALA A 122 -13.74 1.22 -15.99
C ALA A 122 -14.40 2.23 -15.04
N GLU A 123 -15.68 2.06 -14.75
CA GLU A 123 -16.48 2.91 -13.86
C GLU A 123 -16.00 2.81 -12.41
N GLU A 124 -15.73 1.61 -11.91
CA GLU A 124 -15.16 1.42 -10.56
C GLU A 124 -13.76 2.04 -10.44
N ARG A 125 -12.93 1.87 -11.48
CA ARG A 125 -11.57 2.45 -11.53
C ARG A 125 -11.63 3.97 -11.53
N LYS A 126 -12.54 4.55 -12.32
CA LYS A 126 -12.78 6.00 -12.35
C LYS A 126 -13.23 6.52 -10.99
N ARG A 127 -14.26 5.91 -10.38
CA ARG A 127 -14.73 6.29 -9.02
C ARG A 127 -13.64 6.17 -7.97
N THR A 128 -12.79 5.15 -8.08
CA THR A 128 -11.67 4.95 -7.16
C THR A 128 -10.60 6.03 -7.32
N ALA A 129 -10.24 6.38 -8.55
CA ALA A 129 -9.31 7.46 -8.84
C ALA A 129 -9.84 8.83 -8.38
N GLU A 130 -11.11 9.14 -8.67
CA GLU A 130 -11.78 10.35 -8.19
C GLU A 130 -11.78 10.40 -6.66
N GLY A 131 -12.09 9.27 -6.01
CA GLY A 131 -12.10 9.14 -4.55
C GLY A 131 -10.72 9.24 -3.88
N LEU A 132 -9.61 9.22 -4.64
CA LEU A 132 -8.28 9.52 -4.11
C LEU A 132 -8.05 11.03 -3.97
N GLY A 133 -8.73 11.87 -4.77
CA GLY A 133 -8.65 13.33 -4.67
C GLY A 133 -7.21 13.87 -4.69
N LEU A 134 -6.35 13.31 -5.57
CA LEU A 134 -4.94 13.69 -5.61
C LEU A 134 -4.78 15.11 -6.18
N ALA A 135 -3.95 15.92 -5.52
CA ALA A 135 -3.60 17.26 -5.99
C ALA A 135 -2.47 17.26 -7.05
N SER A 136 -1.78 16.12 -7.23
CA SER A 136 -0.67 15.92 -8.16
C SER A 136 -1.16 15.38 -9.51
N PRO A 137 -0.49 15.71 -10.65
CA PRO A 137 -0.79 15.15 -11.97
C PRO A 137 -0.41 13.66 -12.13
N ALA A 138 -0.03 12.97 -11.04
CA ALA A 138 0.38 11.57 -11.09
C ALA A 138 -0.68 10.68 -11.78
N VAL A 139 -0.25 9.90 -12.75
CA VAL A 139 -1.12 9.00 -13.50
C VAL A 139 -1.36 7.74 -12.69
N ILE A 140 -2.63 7.39 -12.48
CA ILE A 140 -3.03 6.18 -11.77
C ILE A 140 -3.31 5.07 -12.80
N HIS A 141 -2.56 3.98 -12.69
CA HIS A 141 -2.76 2.77 -13.48
C HIS A 141 -3.35 1.66 -12.60
N PHE A 142 -4.55 1.22 -12.96
CA PHE A 142 -5.12 -0.02 -12.45
C PHE A 142 -4.65 -1.16 -13.34
N ARG A 143 -3.71 -1.97 -12.83
CA ARG A 143 -3.09 -3.05 -13.58
C ARG A 143 -3.66 -4.40 -13.11
N SER A 144 -4.15 -5.17 -14.07
CA SER A 144 -4.71 -6.52 -13.89
C SER A 144 -3.62 -7.57 -14.01
#